data_AF-A0A962WUW1-F1
#
_entry.id   AF-A0A962WUW1-F1
#
_cell.length_a   1.000
_cell.length_b   1.000
_cell.length_c   1.000
_cell.angle_alpha   90.00
_cell.angle_beta   90.00
_cell.angle_gamma   90.00
#
_symmetry.space_group_name_H-M   'P 1'
#
loop_
_entity.id
_entity.type
_entity.pdbx_description
1 polymer ?
#
loop_
_entity_poly.entity_id
_entity_poly.type
_entity_poly.pdbx_seq_one_letter_code
_entity_poly.pdbx_strand_id
1 'polypeptide(L)'
;MSGSHTIADVSRIAGIPKDLLRQWERRYGYPKPTRDRNGDRIYSNEELDKLIAIRHLQEQGKQPGKLMALDLTRLRSMLQPPKVALDSEQMIALLESDDPLALRTWLQSQLVTLGLRAFIHKVLAPATRALGDAWASGRVQIHQEHLYT
;
A
#
# COMPACT_ATOMS: atom_id res chain seq x y z
N MET A 1 -17.87 -18.20 1.16
CA MET A 1 -17.52 -19.22 0.16
C MET A 1 -16.01 -19.36 0.15
N SER A 2 -15.48 -20.49 0.64
CA SER A 2 -14.03 -20.72 0.71
C SER A 2 -13.50 -20.99 -0.70
N GLY A 3 -12.82 -20.02 -1.29
CA GLY A 3 -12.12 -20.21 -2.56
C GLY A 3 -10.88 -21.08 -2.35
N SER A 4 -10.73 -22.10 -3.19
CA SER A 4 -9.56 -22.97 -3.26
C SER A 4 -8.74 -22.63 -4.50
N HIS A 5 -7.44 -22.44 -4.33
CA HIS A 5 -6.50 -22.09 -5.40
C HIS A 5 -5.45 -23.17 -5.60
N THR A 6 -5.09 -23.46 -6.85
CA THR A 6 -3.96 -24.34 -7.14
C THR A 6 -2.63 -23.61 -6.94
N ILE A 7 -1.51 -24.33 -6.85
CA ILE A 7 -0.19 -23.69 -6.83
C ILE A 7 0.08 -22.84 -8.07
N ALA A 8 -0.55 -23.15 -9.21
CA ALA A 8 -0.45 -22.35 -10.42
C ALA A 8 -1.20 -21.02 -10.29
N ASP A 9 -2.40 -21.04 -9.72
CA ASP A 9 -3.18 -19.83 -9.46
C ASP A 9 -2.47 -18.93 -8.46
N VAL A 10 -2.01 -19.48 -7.34
CA VAL A 10 -1.28 -18.72 -6.33
C VAL A 10 -0.01 -18.10 -6.92
N SER A 11 0.73 -18.86 -7.73
CA SER A 11 1.95 -18.34 -8.38
C SER A 11 1.65 -17.17 -9.31
N ARG A 12 0.58 -17.28 -10.10
CA ARG A 12 0.15 -16.24 -11.04
C ARG A 12 -0.39 -14.99 -10.32
N ILE A 13 -1.20 -15.17 -9.28
CA ILE A 13 -1.87 -14.07 -8.56
C ILE A 13 -0.89 -13.36 -7.62
N ALA A 14 -0.15 -14.11 -6.80
CA ALA A 14 0.77 -13.53 -5.82
C ALA A 14 2.13 -13.14 -6.43
N GLY A 15 2.41 -13.50 -7.69
CA GLY A 15 3.68 -13.21 -8.36
C GLY A 15 4.87 -13.95 -7.73
N ILE A 16 4.63 -15.07 -7.06
CA ILE A 16 5.66 -15.88 -6.39
C ILE A 16 5.93 -17.12 -7.23
N PRO A 17 7.20 -17.43 -7.60
CA PRO A 17 7.51 -18.66 -8.33
C PRO A 17 7.09 -19.92 -7.55
N LYS A 18 6.60 -20.93 -8.27
CA LYS A 18 6.16 -22.22 -7.68
C LYS A 18 7.24 -22.87 -6.81
N ASP A 19 8.49 -22.81 -7.24
CA ASP A 19 9.62 -23.38 -6.49
C ASP A 19 9.91 -22.60 -5.21
N LEU A 20 9.67 -21.29 -5.20
CA LEU A 20 9.82 -20.47 -4.01
C LEU A 20 8.72 -20.78 -2.98
N LEU A 21 7.48 -21.00 -3.43
CA LEU A 21 6.38 -21.46 -2.57
C LEU A 21 6.72 -22.80 -1.90
N ARG A 22 7.24 -23.77 -2.67
CA ARG A 22 7.68 -25.08 -2.15
C ARG A 22 8.85 -24.94 -1.18
N GLN A 23 9.79 -24.06 -1.48
CA GLN A 23 10.92 -23.78 -0.59
C GLN A 23 10.45 -23.16 0.73
N TRP A 24 9.49 -22.23 0.68
CA TRP A 24 8.93 -21.60 1.87
C TRP A 24 8.15 -22.59 2.73
N GLU A 25 7.32 -23.44 2.12
CA GLU A 25 6.65 -24.56 2.80
C GLU A 25 7.67 -25.44 3.55
N ARG A 26 8.76 -25.83 2.90
CA ARG A 26 9.80 -26.68 3.51
C ARG A 26 10.62 -25.97 4.60
N ARG A 27 10.98 -24.70 4.38
CA ARG A 27 11.93 -23.97 5.24
C ARG A 27 11.26 -23.28 6.42
N TYR A 28 10.08 -22.71 6.20
CA TYR A 28 9.36 -21.91 7.19
C TYR A 28 8.07 -22.57 7.66
N GLY A 29 7.69 -23.72 7.07
CA GLY A 29 6.43 -24.39 7.40
C GLY A 29 5.19 -23.59 6.96
N TYR A 30 5.34 -22.63 6.05
CA TYR A 30 4.25 -21.81 5.51
C TYR A 30 4.57 -21.47 4.04
N PRO A 31 3.58 -21.47 3.12
CA PRO A 31 2.15 -21.78 3.31
C PRO A 31 1.90 -23.24 3.70
N LYS A 32 0.71 -23.56 4.24
CA LYS A 32 0.31 -24.90 4.68
C LYS A 32 -0.91 -25.37 3.87
N PRO A 33 -0.75 -25.56 2.55
CA PRO A 33 -1.86 -25.94 1.70
C PRO A 33 -2.43 -27.29 2.14
N THR A 34 -3.74 -27.44 2.01
CA THR A 34 -4.38 -28.75 2.10
C THR A 34 -4.06 -29.55 0.85
N ARG A 35 -4.28 -30.86 0.90
CA ARG A 35 -4.17 -31.72 -0.27
C ARG A 35 -5.56 -32.15 -0.72
N ASP A 36 -5.78 -32.14 -2.03
CA ASP A 36 -6.99 -32.71 -2.61
C ASP A 36 -6.92 -34.25 -2.69
N ARG A 37 -7.93 -34.86 -3.31
CA ARG A 37 -8.01 -36.32 -3.49
C ARG A 37 -6.89 -36.90 -4.35
N ASN A 38 -6.28 -36.08 -5.21
CA ASN A 38 -5.18 -36.47 -6.09
C ASN A 38 -3.81 -36.20 -5.43
N GLY A 39 -3.79 -35.60 -4.24
CA GLY A 39 -2.57 -35.24 -3.52
C GLY A 39 -2.00 -33.88 -3.92
N ASP A 40 -2.73 -33.10 -4.72
CA ASP A 40 -2.30 -31.77 -5.17
C ASP A 40 -2.54 -30.71 -4.10
N ARG A 41 -1.64 -29.71 -4.05
CA ARG A 41 -1.69 -28.60 -3.09
C ARG A 41 -2.81 -27.63 -3.44
N ILE A 42 -3.71 -27.43 -2.48
CA ILE A 42 -4.78 -26.46 -2.53
C ILE A 42 -4.60 -25.43 -1.43
N TYR A 43 -4.64 -24.16 -1.82
CA TYR A 43 -4.49 -23.01 -0.95
C TYR A 43 -5.84 -22.36 -0.70
N SER A 44 -6.08 -21.92 0.52
CA SER A 44 -7.25 -21.12 0.86
C SER A 44 -7.09 -19.66 0.38
N ASN A 45 -8.21 -18.93 0.29
CA ASN A 45 -8.18 -17.47 0.07
C ASN A 45 -7.33 -16.74 1.11
N GLU A 46 -7.39 -17.14 2.38
CA GLU A 46 -6.62 -16.50 3.46
C GLU A 46 -5.12 -16.69 3.26
N GLU A 47 -4.70 -17.89 2.83
CA GLU A 47 -3.30 -18.15 2.53
C GLU A 47 -2.82 -17.35 1.33
N LEU A 48 -3.65 -17.25 0.28
CA LEU A 48 -3.37 -16.44 -0.90
C LEU A 48 -3.20 -14.96 -0.52
N ASP A 49 -4.15 -14.39 0.23
CA ASP A 49 -4.10 -13.00 0.72
C ASP A 49 -2.82 -12.74 1.53
N LYS A 50 -2.45 -13.68 2.40
CA LYS A 50 -1.22 -13.56 3.19
C LYS A 50 0.03 -13.66 2.32
N LEU A 51 0.06 -14.52 1.31
CA LEU A 51 1.18 -14.61 0.37
C LEU A 51 1.36 -13.34 -0.45
N ILE A 52 0.26 -12.74 -0.93
CA ILE A 52 0.26 -11.44 -1.60
C ILE A 52 0.84 -10.37 -0.68
N ALA A 53 0.38 -10.33 0.58
CA ALA A 53 0.86 -9.36 1.55
C ALA A 53 2.37 -9.49 1.85
N ILE A 54 2.85 -10.73 1.99
CA ILE A 54 4.27 -11.03 2.21
C ILE A 54 5.10 -10.60 1.01
N ARG A 55 4.62 -10.89 -0.22
CA ARG A 55 5.32 -10.49 -1.45
C ARG A 55 5.50 -8.97 -1.51
N HIS A 56 4.43 -8.22 -1.26
CA HIS A 56 4.50 -6.76 -1.25
C HIS A 56 5.46 -6.23 -0.19
N LEU A 57 5.49 -6.82 1.02
CA LEU A 57 6.43 -6.41 2.07
C LEU A 57 7.89 -6.76 1.73
N GLN A 58 8.11 -7.89 1.04
CA GLN A 58 9.43 -8.25 0.51
C GLN A 58 9.94 -7.23 -0.52
N GLU A 59 9.07 -6.74 -1.39
CA GLU A 59 9.39 -5.67 -2.35
C GLU A 59 9.77 -4.36 -1.65
N GLN A 60 9.37 -4.16 -0.38
CA GLN A 60 9.82 -3.05 0.47
C GLN A 60 11.12 -3.36 1.26
N GLY A 61 11.83 -4.43 0.90
CA GLY A 61 13.09 -4.84 1.53
C GLY A 61 12.94 -5.59 2.86
N LYS A 62 11.73 -6.01 3.24
CA LYS A 62 11.54 -6.81 4.46
C LYS A 62 11.93 -8.27 4.23
N GLN A 63 12.56 -8.89 5.24
CA GLN A 63 13.01 -10.28 5.15
C GLN A 63 11.83 -11.27 5.26
N PRO A 64 11.68 -12.22 4.33
CA PRO A 64 10.53 -13.13 4.29
C PRO A 64 10.38 -13.98 5.56
N GLY A 65 11.48 -14.44 6.16
CA GLY A 65 11.42 -15.27 7.38
C GLY A 65 10.70 -14.60 8.56
N LYS A 66 10.86 -13.27 8.72
CA LYS A 66 10.14 -12.52 9.77
C LYS A 66 8.66 -12.35 9.44
N LEU A 67 8.32 -12.24 8.15
CA LEU A 67 6.95 -12.03 7.69
C LEU A 67 6.09 -13.29 7.78
N MET A 68 6.69 -14.48 7.58
CA MET A 68 5.97 -15.76 7.63
C MET A 68 5.31 -16.02 9.00
N ALA A 69 5.97 -15.60 10.07
CA ALA A 69 5.49 -15.76 11.44
C ALA A 69 4.36 -14.79 11.83
N LEU A 70 4.12 -13.74 11.04
CA LEU A 70 3.09 -12.74 11.33
C LEU A 70 1.72 -13.21 10.81
N ASP A 71 0.66 -12.82 11.50
CA ASP A 71 -0.70 -12.99 11.00
C ASP A 71 -1.02 -11.99 9.88
N LEU A 72 -2.12 -12.25 9.16
CA LEU A 72 -2.54 -11.40 8.04
C LEU A 72 -2.86 -9.97 8.50
N THR A 73 -3.41 -9.79 9.69
CA THR A 73 -3.74 -8.48 10.27
C THR A 73 -2.50 -7.62 10.46
N ARG A 74 -1.43 -8.20 11.03
CA ARG A 74 -0.17 -7.52 11.25
C ARG A 74 0.53 -7.22 9.95
N LEU A 75 0.54 -8.16 9.00
CA LEU A 75 1.09 -7.93 7.66
C LEU A 75 0.36 -6.78 6.95
N ARG A 76 -0.98 -6.75 7.01
CA ARG A 76 -1.80 -5.65 6.50
C ARG A 76 -1.47 -4.33 7.19
N SER A 77 -1.28 -4.31 8.51
CA SER A 77 -0.87 -3.09 9.23
C SER A 77 0.50 -2.56 8.81
N MET A 78 1.42 -3.45 8.42
CA MET A 78 2.75 -3.07 7.92
C MET A 78 2.71 -2.60 6.45
N LEU A 79 1.73 -3.08 5.69
CA LEU A 79 1.44 -2.59 4.34
C LEU A 79 0.72 -1.25 4.36
N GLN A 80 -0.02 -0.95 5.43
CA GLN A 80 -0.57 0.37 5.61
C GLN A 80 0.58 1.38 5.72
N PRO A 81 0.57 2.43 4.90
CA PRO A 81 1.54 3.49 5.05
C PRO A 81 1.40 4.06 6.48
N PRO A 82 2.50 4.48 7.14
CA PRO A 82 2.42 4.99 8.51
C PRO A 82 1.34 6.09 8.58
N LYS A 83 0.53 6.18 9.64
CA LYS A 83 -0.38 7.33 9.79
C LYS A 83 0.45 8.61 9.92
N VAL A 84 0.70 9.27 8.80
CA VAL A 84 1.01 10.69 8.75
C VAL A 84 -0.19 11.26 8.04
N ALA A 85 -1.04 11.95 8.79
CA ALA A 85 -2.16 12.66 8.22
C ALA A 85 -1.59 13.90 7.53
N LEU A 86 -2.00 14.13 6.28
CA LEU A 86 -1.92 15.45 5.68
C LEU A 86 -2.57 16.44 6.65
N ASP A 87 -1.89 17.54 6.97
CA ASP A 87 -2.55 18.69 7.58
C ASP A 87 -3.32 19.44 6.48
N SER A 88 -4.53 18.95 6.19
CA SER A 88 -5.36 19.46 5.10
C SER A 88 -5.74 20.92 5.30
N GLU A 89 -5.92 21.35 6.56
CA GLU A 89 -6.26 22.74 6.91
C GLU A 89 -5.08 23.67 6.62
N GLN A 90 -3.87 23.28 6.99
CA GLN A 90 -2.66 24.05 6.66
C GLN A 90 -2.46 24.15 5.14
N MET A 91 -2.72 23.07 4.40
CA MET A 91 -2.61 23.07 2.94
C MET A 91 -3.64 24.00 2.30
N ILE A 92 -4.90 23.97 2.75
CA ILE A 92 -5.96 24.84 2.25
C ILE A 92 -5.64 26.30 2.56
N ALA A 93 -5.19 26.63 3.78
CA ALA A 93 -4.78 27.98 4.13
C ALA A 93 -3.62 28.51 3.24
N LEU A 94 -2.67 27.64 2.88
CA LEU A 94 -1.59 28.01 1.94
C LEU A 94 -2.11 28.24 0.52
N LEU A 95 -3.10 27.46 0.06
CA LEU A 95 -3.76 27.69 -1.22
C LEU A 95 -4.54 29.01 -1.23
N GLU A 96 -5.32 29.29 -0.18
CA GLU A 96 -6.07 30.54 -0.02
C GLU A 96 -5.17 31.78 0.08
N SER A 97 -3.93 31.61 0.54
CA SER A 97 -2.96 32.72 0.65
C SER A 97 -2.40 33.21 -0.69
N ASP A 98 -2.65 32.49 -1.80
CA ASP A 98 -2.15 32.77 -3.15
C ASP A 98 -0.60 32.91 -3.22
N ASP A 99 0.11 32.32 -2.26
CA ASP A 99 1.57 32.25 -2.21
C ASP A 99 2.08 30.87 -2.66
N PRO A 100 2.43 30.71 -3.95
CA PRO A 100 2.91 29.44 -4.47
C PRO A 100 4.28 29.04 -3.92
N LEU A 101 5.09 30.00 -3.45
CA LEU A 101 6.39 29.71 -2.86
C LEU A 101 6.22 29.07 -1.48
N ALA A 102 5.29 29.59 -0.68
CA ALA A 102 4.96 29.02 0.63
C ALA A 102 4.41 27.59 0.51
N LEU A 103 3.48 27.36 -0.42
CA LEU A 103 2.95 26.02 -0.70
C LEU A 103 4.06 25.05 -1.14
N ARG A 104 4.91 25.46 -2.08
CA ARG A 104 6.03 24.63 -2.56
C ARG A 104 7.02 24.30 -1.45
N THR A 105 7.36 25.27 -0.61
CA THR A 105 8.27 25.08 0.53
C THR A 105 7.70 24.09 1.54
N TRP A 106 6.40 24.20 1.83
CA TRP A 106 5.71 23.27 2.70
C TRP A 106 5.69 21.85 2.11
N LEU A 107 5.31 21.68 0.83
CA LEU A 107 5.32 20.37 0.15
C LEU A 107 6.73 19.76 0.12
N GLN A 108 7.77 20.55 -0.13
CA GLN A 108 9.16 20.10 -0.06
C GLN A 108 9.55 19.64 1.35
N SER A 109 9.13 20.36 2.40
CA SER A 109 9.39 19.95 3.79
C SER A 109 8.73 18.59 4.11
N GLN A 110 7.53 18.35 3.60
CA GLN A 110 6.84 17.07 3.72
C GLN A 110 7.54 15.98 2.92
N LEU A 111 8.00 16.27 1.70
CA LEU A 111 8.75 15.33 0.87
C LEU A 111 10.06 14.90 1.52
N VAL A 112 10.81 15.84 2.09
CA VAL A 112 12.08 15.56 2.79
C VAL A 112 11.83 14.75 4.06
N THR A 113 10.80 15.10 4.84
CA THR A 113 10.50 14.44 6.11
C THR A 113 9.95 13.02 5.92
N LEU A 114 9.13 12.80 4.89
CA LEU A 114 8.42 11.54 4.67
C LEU A 114 9.14 10.62 3.68
N GLY A 115 9.98 11.18 2.81
CA GLY A 115 10.49 10.51 1.63
C GLY A 115 9.42 10.35 0.53
N LEU A 116 9.88 10.15 -0.71
CA LEU A 116 9.05 10.17 -1.92
C LEU A 116 7.83 9.25 -1.85
N ARG A 117 8.02 7.99 -1.43
CA ARG A 117 6.93 6.99 -1.45
C ARG A 117 5.81 7.35 -0.47
N ALA A 118 6.15 7.78 0.74
CA ALA A 118 5.15 8.16 1.72
C ALA A 118 4.49 9.50 1.35
N PHE A 119 5.25 10.43 0.76
CA PHE A 119 4.71 11.69 0.24
C PHE A 119 3.63 11.48 -0.82
N ILE A 120 3.86 10.63 -1.84
CA ILE A 120 2.86 10.36 -2.89
C ILE A 120 1.54 9.84 -2.31
N HIS A 121 1.61 8.85 -1.42
CA HIS A 121 0.42 8.20 -0.88
C HIS A 121 -0.29 8.99 0.22
N LYS A 122 0.43 9.82 1.00
CA LYS A 122 -0.13 10.49 2.18
C LYS A 122 -0.32 11.99 2.03
N VAL A 123 0.37 12.61 1.08
CA VAL A 123 0.29 14.05 0.86
C VAL A 123 -0.44 14.30 -0.46
N LEU A 124 0.11 13.83 -1.58
CA LEU A 124 -0.45 14.09 -2.91
C LEU A 124 -1.87 13.55 -3.10
N ALA A 125 -2.13 12.28 -2.77
CA ALA A 125 -3.46 11.68 -3.00
C ALA A 125 -4.57 12.26 -2.09
N PRO A 126 -4.32 12.56 -0.80
CA PRO A 126 -5.29 13.30 0.01
C PRO A 126 -5.41 14.78 -0.39
N ALA A 127 -4.32 15.41 -0.83
CA ALA A 127 -4.31 16.80 -1.29
C ALA A 127 -5.23 17.02 -2.48
N THR A 128 -5.18 16.13 -3.48
CA THR A 128 -6.05 16.23 -4.66
C THR A 128 -7.54 16.10 -4.31
N ARG A 129 -7.87 15.27 -3.30
CA ARG A 129 -9.25 15.17 -2.80
C ARG A 129 -9.68 16.43 -2.04
N ALA A 130 -8.84 16.91 -1.12
CA ALA A 130 -9.12 18.13 -0.36
C ALA A 130 -9.27 19.37 -1.26
N LEU A 131 -8.46 19.46 -2.32
CA LEU A 131 -8.59 20.51 -3.34
C LEU A 131 -9.92 20.40 -4.10
N GLY A 132 -10.33 19.17 -4.46
CA GLY A 132 -11.63 18.93 -5.09
C GLY A 132 -12.82 19.32 -4.19
N ASP A 133 -12.74 19.00 -2.90
CA ASP A 133 -13.78 19.36 -1.91
C ASP A 133 -13.83 20.88 -1.65
N ALA A 134 -12.67 21.54 -1.60
CA ALA A 134 -12.56 23.00 -1.46
C ALA A 134 -13.08 23.75 -2.69
N TRP A 135 -12.87 23.20 -3.89
CA TRP A 135 -13.45 23.69 -5.13
C TRP A 135 -14.97 23.49 -5.18
N ALA A 136 -15.46 22.29 -4.83
CA ALA A 136 -16.89 21.96 -4.83
C ALA A 136 -17.70 22.77 -3.81
N SER A 137 -17.07 23.21 -2.72
CA SER A 137 -17.68 24.08 -1.70
C SER A 137 -17.57 25.58 -2.01
N GLY A 138 -16.95 25.96 -3.13
CA GLY A 138 -16.78 27.34 -3.56
C GLY A 138 -15.74 28.15 -2.77
N ARG A 139 -14.92 27.50 -1.94
CA ARG A 139 -13.81 28.15 -1.21
C ARG A 139 -12.62 28.45 -2.10
N VAL A 140 -12.43 27.70 -3.19
CA VAL A 140 -11.32 27.88 -4.14
C VAL A 140 -11.87 28.13 -5.54
N GLN A 141 -11.47 29.24 -6.17
CA GLN A 141 -11.90 29.62 -7.52
C GLN A 141 -10.86 29.22 -8.59
N ILE A 142 -11.35 29.03 -9.83
CA ILE A 142 -10.66 28.43 -10.99
C ILE A 142 -9.28 29.05 -11.33
N HIS A 143 -8.98 30.28 -10.88
CA HIS A 143 -7.69 30.91 -11.19
C HIS A 143 -6.48 30.27 -10.48
N GLN A 144 -6.68 29.43 -9.46
CA GLN A 144 -5.58 28.78 -8.72
C GLN A 144 -5.17 27.41 -9.29
N GLU A 145 -5.88 26.90 -10.30
CA GLU A 145 -5.59 25.60 -10.92
C GLU A 145 -4.31 25.63 -11.80
N HIS A 146 -3.85 26.82 -12.21
CA HIS A 146 -2.61 26.98 -12.98
C HIS A 146 -1.32 26.98 -12.14
N LEU A 147 -1.42 26.97 -10.80
CA LEU A 147 -0.25 26.86 -9.92
C LEU A 147 0.10 25.42 -9.54
N TYR A 148 -0.79 24.46 -9.82
CA TYR A 148 -0.65 23.05 -9.40
C TYR A 148 -0.35 22.07 -10.54
N THR A 149 -0.45 22.51 -11.81
CA THR A 149 -0.04 21.71 -12.98
C THR A 149 1.43 21.99 -13.30
#